data_AF-A0A292QLN6-F1
#
_entry.id   AF-A0A292QLN6-F1
#
_cell.length_a   1.000
_cell.length_b   1.000
_cell.length_c   1.000
_cell.angle_alpha   90.00
_cell.angle_beta   90.00
_cell.angle_gamma   90.00
#
_symmetry.space_group_name_H-M   'P 1'
#
loop_
_entity.id
_entity.type
_entity.pdbx_description
1 polymer ?
#
loop_
_entity_poly.entity_id
_entity_poly.type
_entity_poly.pdbx_seq_one_letter_code
_entity_poly.pdbx_strand_id
1 'polypeptide(L)'
;MDIRFINVEHSIKFKTVKDATREANRIKMVMDRFAKKTKIPFSCIICVSQLSLRFGEFVTFHNNKKGRPIRKMVSKLKCFGVPETVLPHLHIVIVYKEQEKKISNKIIESITKKYGKESCKAYNITNKDPIYFLQYIIRQSGTFRYVEDFTNTISSFNFKNMNRLLTKQRESFYFHKNNRFDSRFDLPAA
;
A
#
# COMPACT_ATOMS: atom_id res chain seq x y z
N MET A 1 -13.97 -3.56 17.28
CA MET A 1 -13.45 -4.76 16.59
C MET A 1 -12.29 -4.28 15.75
N ASP A 2 -11.07 -4.45 16.26
CA ASP A 2 -9.92 -3.65 15.81
C ASP A 2 -9.36 -4.18 14.50
N ILE A 3 -9.74 -3.51 13.42
CA ILE A 3 -9.12 -3.70 12.11
C ILE A 3 -7.69 -3.20 12.19
N ARG A 4 -6.73 -4.05 11.79
CA ARG A 4 -5.30 -3.76 11.80
C ARG A 4 -4.72 -3.79 10.39
N PHE A 5 -3.55 -3.18 10.24
CA PHE A 5 -2.96 -2.88 8.95
C PHE A 5 -1.47 -3.21 8.90
N ILE A 6 -1.05 -3.94 7.86
CA ILE A 6 0.37 -4.25 7.59
C ILE A 6 0.74 -3.64 6.24
N ASN A 7 1.82 -2.88 6.20
CA ASN A 7 2.48 -2.51 4.95
C ASN A 7 3.61 -3.50 4.68
N VAL A 8 3.55 -4.20 3.55
CA VAL A 8 4.63 -5.03 3.05
C VAL A 8 5.34 -4.27 1.93
N GLU A 9 6.54 -3.81 2.23
CA GLU A 9 7.43 -3.11 1.31
C GLU A 9 8.15 -4.12 0.42
N HIS A 10 7.83 -4.11 -0.86
CA HIS A 10 8.53 -4.92 -1.85
C HIS A 10 9.76 -4.14 -2.34
N SER A 11 10.94 -4.50 -1.84
CA SER A 11 12.19 -3.78 -2.10
C SER A 11 12.70 -3.89 -3.54
N ILE A 12 12.12 -4.79 -4.35
CA ILE A 12 12.51 -4.96 -5.75
C ILE A 12 11.94 -3.84 -6.63
N LYS A 13 12.85 -3.20 -7.36
CA LYS A 13 12.54 -2.25 -8.42
C LYS A 13 12.45 -2.99 -9.76
N PHE A 14 11.39 -2.73 -10.52
CA PHE A 14 11.17 -3.31 -11.84
C PHE A 14 11.62 -2.34 -12.93
N LYS A 15 12.11 -2.87 -14.06
CA LYS A 15 12.48 -2.04 -15.21
C LYS A 15 11.26 -1.38 -15.86
N THR A 16 10.10 -2.04 -15.83
CA THR A 16 8.87 -1.56 -16.48
C THR A 16 7.65 -1.73 -15.57
N VAL A 17 6.63 -0.89 -15.79
CA VAL A 17 5.33 -1.00 -15.10
C VAL A 17 4.64 -2.33 -15.45
N LYS A 18 4.88 -2.87 -16.66
CA LYS A 18 4.35 -4.16 -17.09
C LYS A 18 4.89 -5.30 -16.23
N ASP A 19 6.19 -5.30 -15.92
CA ASP A 19 6.81 -6.33 -15.09
C ASP A 19 6.35 -6.24 -13.64
N ALA A 20 6.25 -5.02 -13.09
CA ALA A 20 5.66 -4.81 -11.77
C ALA A 20 4.20 -5.31 -11.71
N THR A 21 3.42 -5.03 -12.75
CA THR A 21 2.01 -5.48 -12.84
C THR A 21 1.90 -7.01 -12.94
N ARG A 22 2.80 -7.67 -13.67
CA ARG A 22 2.88 -9.14 -13.72
C ARG A 22 3.17 -9.72 -12.34
N GLU A 23 4.08 -9.12 -11.59
CA GLU A 23 4.38 -9.54 -10.23
C GLU A 23 3.20 -9.30 -9.29
N ALA A 24 2.52 -8.16 -9.40
CA ALA A 24 1.29 -7.90 -8.65
C ALA A 24 0.20 -8.96 -8.91
N ASN A 25 0.00 -9.36 -10.17
CA ASN A 25 -0.91 -10.46 -10.53
C ASN A 25 -0.50 -11.79 -9.89
N ARG A 26 0.79 -12.11 -9.89
CA ARG A 26 1.32 -13.33 -9.28
C ARG A 26 1.03 -13.36 -7.78
N ILE A 27 1.33 -12.28 -7.07
CA ILE A 27 1.10 -12.17 -5.61
C ILE A 27 -0.41 -12.23 -5.31
N LYS A 28 -1.25 -11.56 -6.11
CA LYS A 28 -2.72 -11.66 -5.98
C LYS A 28 -3.18 -13.11 -6.04
N MET A 29 -2.74 -13.88 -7.04
CA MET A 29 -3.11 -15.29 -7.16
C MET A 29 -2.65 -16.14 -5.98
N VAL A 30 -1.45 -15.89 -5.43
CA VAL A 30 -0.94 -16.58 -4.23
C VAL A 30 -1.86 -16.31 -3.04
N MET A 31 -2.25 -15.05 -2.86
CA MET A 31 -3.07 -14.63 -1.73
C MET A 31 -4.53 -15.04 -1.87
N ASP A 32 -5.11 -15.03 -3.08
CA ASP A 32 -6.44 -15.59 -3.34
C ASP A 32 -6.50 -17.08 -2.95
N ARG A 33 -5.48 -17.88 -3.36
CA ARG A 33 -5.41 -19.30 -2.99
C ARG A 33 -5.23 -19.50 -1.49
N PHE A 34 -4.39 -18.66 -0.87
CA PHE A 34 -4.19 -18.70 0.57
C PHE A 34 -5.48 -18.40 1.33
N ALA A 35 -6.20 -17.34 0.96
CA ALA A 35 -7.48 -16.96 1.56
C ALA A 35 -8.51 -18.09 1.48
N LYS A 36 -8.68 -18.69 0.30
CA LYS A 36 -9.60 -19.82 0.10
C LYS A 36 -9.23 -21.04 0.95
N LYS A 37 -7.94 -21.33 1.09
CA LYS A 37 -7.46 -22.49 1.86
C LYS A 37 -7.62 -22.30 3.36
N THR A 38 -7.25 -21.12 3.88
CA THR A 38 -7.17 -20.91 5.33
C THR A 38 -8.43 -20.34 5.94
N LYS A 39 -9.29 -19.70 5.12
CA LYS A 39 -10.48 -18.96 5.58
C LYS A 39 -10.15 -17.95 6.70
N ILE A 40 -8.94 -17.42 6.69
CA ILE A 40 -8.52 -16.37 7.62
C ILE A 40 -9.14 -15.04 7.16
N PRO A 41 -9.72 -14.24 8.07
CA PRO A 41 -10.32 -12.95 7.74
C PRO A 41 -9.24 -11.92 7.38
N PHE A 42 -9.02 -11.69 6.09
CA PHE A 42 -8.13 -10.62 5.62
C PHE A 42 -8.55 -10.09 4.24
N SER A 43 -8.21 -8.83 3.98
CA SER A 43 -8.25 -8.22 2.65
C SER A 43 -6.89 -7.65 2.30
N CYS A 44 -6.52 -7.62 1.03
CA CYS A 44 -5.22 -7.11 0.59
C CYS A 44 -5.35 -6.27 -0.68
N ILE A 45 -4.59 -5.17 -0.73
CA ILE A 45 -4.38 -4.37 -1.92
C ILE A 45 -2.90 -4.44 -2.32
N ILE A 46 -2.66 -4.68 -3.60
CA ILE A 46 -1.32 -4.69 -4.19
C ILE A 46 -1.27 -3.54 -5.20
N CYS A 47 -0.45 -2.55 -4.90
CA CYS A 47 -0.34 -1.30 -5.63
C CYS A 47 0.99 -1.26 -6.40
N VAL A 48 0.94 -0.92 -7.68
CA VAL A 48 2.14 -0.59 -8.47
C VAL A 48 2.31 0.92 -8.46
N SER A 49 3.51 1.36 -8.04
CA SER A 49 3.83 2.78 -7.91
C SER A 49 5.17 3.10 -8.57
N GLN A 50 5.25 4.30 -9.15
CA GLN A 50 6.50 4.97 -9.54
C GLN A 50 6.79 6.14 -8.59
N LEU A 51 6.41 5.98 -7.32
CA LEU A 51 6.54 6.96 -6.25
C LEU A 51 6.92 6.22 -4.99
N SER A 52 7.86 6.76 -4.22
CA SER A 52 8.10 6.26 -2.87
C SER A 52 6.94 6.68 -1.96
N LEU A 53 6.08 5.72 -1.63
CA LEU A 53 4.91 5.96 -0.77
C LEU A 53 5.26 5.92 0.72
N ARG A 54 6.50 5.52 1.06
CA ARG A 54 6.98 5.36 2.43
C ARG A 54 6.91 6.64 3.26
N PHE A 55 7.08 7.80 2.64
CA PHE A 55 7.17 9.08 3.35
C PHE A 55 6.18 10.15 2.90
N GLY A 56 5.21 9.80 2.06
CA GLY A 56 4.25 10.81 1.61
C GLY A 56 4.90 11.90 0.76
N GLU A 57 5.95 11.59 -0.01
CA GLU A 57 6.86 12.62 -0.56
C GLU A 57 6.16 13.58 -1.53
N PHE A 58 5.25 13.04 -2.33
CA PHE A 58 4.49 13.75 -3.34
C PHE A 58 2.99 13.49 -3.20
N VAL A 59 2.19 14.53 -3.36
CA VAL A 59 0.72 14.45 -3.36
C VAL A 59 0.18 15.07 -4.65
N THR A 60 -0.91 14.52 -5.16
CA THR A 60 -1.61 15.06 -6.32
C THR A 60 -2.63 16.11 -5.90
N PHE A 61 -2.53 17.32 -6.45
CA PHE A 61 -3.39 18.46 -6.16
C PHE A 61 -4.27 18.79 -7.35
N HIS A 62 -5.57 18.96 -7.11
CA HIS A 62 -6.48 19.57 -8.06
C HIS A 62 -6.60 21.05 -7.72
N ASN A 63 -6.09 21.93 -8.58
CA ASN A 63 -6.12 23.38 -8.37
C ASN A 63 -7.48 24.02 -8.73
N ASN A 64 -8.56 23.24 -8.70
CA ASN A 64 -9.91 23.62 -9.17
C ASN A 64 -10.01 24.20 -10.60
N LYS A 65 -8.95 24.13 -11.42
CA LYS A 65 -8.98 24.50 -12.85
C LYS A 65 -9.25 23.27 -13.71
N LYS A 66 -9.77 23.46 -14.94
CA LYS A 66 -9.85 22.39 -15.95
C LYS A 66 -8.42 21.92 -16.26
N GLY A 67 -8.10 20.66 -15.99
CA GLY A 67 -6.78 20.10 -16.26
C GLY A 67 -6.48 18.82 -15.47
N ARG A 68 -5.34 18.19 -15.78
CA ARG A 68 -4.84 17.05 -14.99
C ARG A 68 -4.33 17.56 -13.63
N PRO A 69 -4.64 16.87 -12.52
CA PRO A 69 -4.06 17.17 -11.22
C PRO A 69 -2.52 17.23 -11.26
N ILE A 70 -1.93 18.16 -10.51
CA ILE A 70 -0.49 18.41 -10.47
C ILE A 70 0.12 17.75 -9.25
N ARG A 71 1.27 17.08 -9.39
CA ARG A 71 2.02 16.55 -8.25
C ARG A 71 2.80 17.68 -7.57
N LYS A 72 2.67 17.83 -6.25
CA LYS A 72 3.53 18.71 -5.45
C LYS A 72 4.29 17.89 -4.41
N MET A 73 5.55 18.24 -4.22
CA MET A 73 6.36 17.74 -3.11
C MET A 73 5.83 18.32 -1.80
N VAL A 74 5.61 17.47 -0.80
CA VAL A 74 5.09 17.88 0.51
C VAL A 74 5.97 17.44 1.67
N SER A 75 6.96 16.56 1.44
CA SER A 75 7.91 16.14 2.46
C SER A 75 9.08 17.11 2.61
N LYS A 76 9.46 17.35 3.88
CA LYS A 76 10.71 18.04 4.23
C LYS A 76 11.91 17.08 4.35
N LEU A 77 11.70 15.77 4.21
CA LEU A 77 12.77 14.77 4.18
C LEU A 77 13.42 14.70 2.79
N LYS A 78 14.66 14.22 2.71
CA LYS A 78 15.35 13.98 1.44
C LYS A 78 14.54 12.97 0.63
N CYS A 79 13.99 13.42 -0.50
CA CYS A 79 13.15 12.59 -1.34
C CYS A 79 13.94 11.46 -1.99
N PHE A 80 13.29 10.32 -2.27
CA PHE A 80 13.92 9.22 -3.01
C PHE A 80 14.25 9.58 -4.46
N GLY A 81 13.53 10.55 -5.04
CA GLY A 81 13.72 11.04 -6.41
C GLY A 81 12.47 11.76 -6.90
N VAL A 82 12.55 12.40 -8.07
CA VAL A 82 11.35 12.91 -8.73
C VAL A 82 10.51 11.72 -9.23
N PRO A 83 9.16 11.79 -9.18
CA PRO A 83 8.28 10.66 -9.48
C PRO A 83 8.62 9.95 -10.80
N GLU A 84 8.94 10.71 -11.83
CA GLU A 84 9.21 10.21 -13.18
C GLU A 84 10.54 9.44 -13.28
N THR A 85 11.41 9.56 -12.27
CA THR A 85 12.71 8.87 -12.19
C THR A 85 12.69 7.64 -11.28
N VAL A 86 11.61 7.43 -10.52
CA VAL A 86 11.50 6.29 -9.61
C VAL A 86 11.06 5.06 -10.40
N LEU A 87 11.89 4.01 -10.35
CA LEU A 87 11.55 2.73 -10.95
C LEU A 87 10.26 2.14 -10.34
N PRO A 88 9.40 1.52 -11.16
CA PRO A 88 8.20 0.84 -10.69
C PRO A 88 8.51 -0.16 -9.56
N HIS A 89 7.67 -0.20 -8.54
CA HIS A 89 7.77 -1.14 -7.40
C HIS A 89 6.38 -1.41 -6.80
N LEU A 90 6.30 -2.37 -5.87
CA LEU A 90 5.05 -2.79 -5.27
C LEU A 90 4.91 -2.28 -3.83
N HIS A 91 3.72 -1.77 -3.51
CA HIS A 91 3.27 -1.54 -2.14
C HIS A 91 2.12 -2.48 -1.88
N ILE A 92 2.25 -3.32 -0.86
CA ILE A 92 1.24 -4.32 -0.53
C ILE A 92 0.69 -3.96 0.84
N VAL A 93 -0.60 -3.68 0.93
CA VAL A 93 -1.24 -3.39 2.21
C VAL A 93 -2.27 -4.45 2.55
N ILE A 94 -2.16 -4.98 3.76
CA ILE A 94 -2.99 -6.06 4.28
C ILE A 94 -3.85 -5.48 5.40
N VAL A 95 -5.14 -5.75 5.34
CA VAL A 95 -6.14 -5.46 6.36
C VAL A 95 -6.55 -6.78 6.98
N TYR A 96 -6.48 -6.87 8.29
CA TYR A 96 -6.74 -8.13 9.00
C TYR A 96 -7.41 -7.87 10.35
N LYS A 97 -8.04 -8.90 10.89
CA LYS A 97 -8.56 -8.91 12.26
C LYS A 97 -7.70 -9.75 13.20
N GLU A 98 -7.20 -10.89 12.71
CA GLU A 98 -6.42 -11.85 13.49
C GLU A 98 -5.32 -12.50 12.64
N GLN A 99 -4.42 -13.26 13.30
CA GLN A 99 -3.41 -14.11 12.64
C GLN A 99 -2.42 -13.38 11.72
N GLU A 100 -2.04 -12.15 12.09
CA GLU A 100 -1.09 -11.26 11.40
C GLU A 100 0.10 -12.01 10.78
N LYS A 101 0.88 -12.70 11.64
CA LYS A 101 2.13 -13.39 11.25
C LYS A 101 1.89 -14.41 10.14
N LYS A 102 0.77 -15.16 10.16
CA LYS A 102 0.49 -16.15 9.11
C LYS A 102 0.21 -15.50 7.76
N ILE A 103 -0.48 -14.36 7.76
CA ILE A 103 -0.84 -13.64 6.53
C ILE A 103 0.38 -12.93 5.95
N SER A 104 1.12 -12.19 6.78
CA SER A 104 2.32 -11.46 6.34
C SER A 104 3.44 -12.41 5.92
N ASN A 105 3.69 -13.49 6.68
CA ASN A 105 4.71 -14.49 6.32
C ASN A 105 4.41 -15.11 4.97
N LYS A 106 3.14 -15.36 4.62
CA LYS A 106 2.83 -15.95 3.31
C LYS A 106 3.30 -15.08 2.15
N ILE A 107 3.14 -13.76 2.26
CA ILE A 107 3.61 -12.80 1.26
C ILE A 107 5.13 -12.73 1.27
N ILE A 108 5.74 -12.57 2.45
CA ILE A 108 7.20 -12.50 2.63
C ILE A 108 7.86 -13.75 2.04
N GLU A 109 7.44 -14.95 2.44
CA GLU A 109 7.93 -16.23 1.92
C GLU A 109 7.85 -16.29 0.40
N SER A 110 6.71 -15.85 -0.17
CA SER A 110 6.54 -15.90 -1.62
C SER A 110 7.48 -14.97 -2.37
N ILE A 111 7.77 -13.79 -1.82
CA ILE A 111 8.68 -12.81 -2.45
C ILE A 111 10.12 -13.26 -2.22
N THR A 112 10.47 -13.62 -0.98
CA THR A 112 11.80 -14.12 -0.60
C THR A 112 12.21 -15.35 -1.37
N LYS A 113 11.29 -16.30 -1.63
CA LYS A 113 11.58 -17.49 -2.46
C LYS A 113 11.98 -17.13 -3.88
N LYS A 114 11.47 -16.02 -4.43
CA LYS A 114 11.73 -15.59 -5.81
C LYS A 114 12.92 -14.64 -5.92
N TYR A 115 13.13 -13.79 -4.92
CA TYR A 115 14.05 -12.65 -5.01
C TYR A 115 15.12 -12.58 -3.89
N GLY A 116 15.12 -13.53 -2.94
CA GLY A 116 16.09 -13.59 -1.84
C GLY A 116 15.63 -12.85 -0.57
N LYS A 117 16.38 -13.02 0.53
CA LYS A 117 15.97 -12.60 1.90
C LYS A 117 15.79 -11.08 2.08
N GLU A 118 16.48 -10.26 1.29
CA GLU A 118 16.44 -8.79 1.44
C GLU A 118 15.35 -8.13 0.58
N SER A 119 14.59 -8.93 -0.17
CA SER A 119 13.63 -8.45 -1.17
C SER A 119 12.32 -7.90 -0.61
N CYS A 120 12.05 -8.11 0.67
CA CYS A 120 10.76 -7.79 1.28
C CYS A 120 10.89 -7.54 2.78
N LYS A 121 10.16 -6.54 3.28
CA LYS A 121 9.97 -6.30 4.73
C LYS A 121 8.51 -5.97 5.00
N ALA A 122 7.95 -6.53 6.07
CA ALA A 122 6.64 -6.16 6.59
C ALA A 122 6.79 -5.19 7.75
N TYR A 123 5.90 -4.20 7.83
CA TYR A 123 5.84 -3.22 8.89
C TYR A 123 4.40 -3.05 9.34
N ASN A 124 4.20 -2.93 10.65
CA ASN A 124 2.88 -2.59 11.17
C ASN A 124 2.60 -1.11 10.93
N ILE A 125 1.38 -0.81 10.48
CA ILE A 125 0.91 0.57 10.38
C ILE A 125 0.26 0.91 11.72
N THR A 126 1.01 1.58 12.58
CA THR A 126 0.61 2.02 13.94
C THR A 126 0.00 3.43 13.96
N ASN A 127 -0.37 3.93 12.78
CA ASN A 127 -0.89 5.28 12.58
C ASN A 127 -2.22 5.50 13.33
N LYS A 128 -2.42 6.69 13.90
CA LYS A 128 -3.73 7.08 14.50
C LYS A 128 -4.88 7.07 13.49
N ASP A 129 -4.59 7.27 12.20
CA ASP A 129 -5.56 7.16 11.11
C ASP A 129 -5.00 6.33 9.93
N PRO A 130 -5.05 4.99 10.03
CA PRO A 130 -4.52 4.10 9.00
C PRO A 130 -5.35 4.15 7.70
N ILE A 131 -6.62 4.57 7.79
CA ILE A 131 -7.51 4.71 6.63
C ILE A 131 -7.00 5.84 5.73
N TYR A 132 -6.59 6.96 6.32
CA TYR A 132 -6.01 8.07 5.57
C TYR A 132 -4.72 7.68 4.84
N PHE A 133 -3.85 6.89 5.49
CA PHE A 133 -2.63 6.35 4.85
C PHE A 133 -2.95 5.47 3.63
N LEU A 134 -3.97 4.61 3.76
CA LEU A 134 -4.43 3.76 2.67
C LEU A 134 -4.99 4.54 1.49
N GLN A 135 -5.82 5.54 1.77
CA GLN A 135 -6.33 6.44 0.74
C GLN A 135 -5.18 7.14 0.00
N TYR A 136 -4.13 7.55 0.71
CA TYR A 136 -2.95 8.12 0.07
C TYR A 136 -2.22 7.12 -0.84
N ILE A 137 -1.96 5.90 -0.35
CA ILE A 137 -1.33 4.85 -1.18
C ILE A 137 -2.15 4.61 -2.45
N ILE A 138 -3.48 4.50 -2.29
CA ILE A 138 -4.40 4.30 -3.40
C ILE A 138 -4.31 5.47 -4.37
N ARG A 139 -4.37 6.73 -3.89
CA ARG A 139 -4.32 7.92 -4.77
C ARG A 139 -3.03 8.06 -5.56
N GLN A 140 -1.90 7.61 -5.03
CA GLN A 140 -0.59 7.80 -5.67
C GLN A 140 -0.19 6.64 -6.59
N SER A 141 -0.85 5.48 -6.49
CA SER A 141 -0.48 4.31 -7.29
C SER A 141 -1.19 4.29 -8.64
N GLY A 142 -0.55 3.74 -9.67
CA GLY A 142 -1.09 3.73 -11.03
C GLY A 142 -1.94 2.48 -11.34
N THR A 143 -1.66 1.36 -10.66
CA THR A 143 -2.31 0.07 -10.91
C THR A 143 -2.57 -0.65 -9.60
N PHE A 144 -3.70 -1.35 -9.50
CA PHE A 144 -4.11 -2.03 -8.27
C PHE A 144 -4.60 -3.46 -8.52
N ARG A 145 -4.37 -4.35 -7.54
CA ARG A 145 -4.98 -5.69 -7.47
C ARG A 145 -5.53 -5.93 -6.08
N TYR A 146 -6.69 -6.58 -6.01
CA TYR A 146 -7.43 -6.82 -4.77
C TYR A 146 -7.53 -8.30 -4.46
N VAL A 147 -7.44 -8.61 -3.18
CA VAL A 147 -7.88 -9.87 -2.58
C VAL A 147 -8.93 -9.50 -1.55
N GLU A 148 -10.15 -9.96 -1.78
CA GLU A 148 -11.29 -9.69 -0.90
C GLU A 148 -11.33 -10.69 0.25
N ASP A 149 -11.90 -10.28 1.38
CA ASP A 149 -12.11 -11.16 2.53
C ASP A 149 -13.24 -12.16 2.24
N PHE A 150 -12.86 -13.44 2.14
CA PHE A 150 -13.79 -14.55 1.90
C PHE A 150 -14.67 -14.88 3.11
N THR A 151 -14.35 -14.36 4.30
CA THR A 151 -15.13 -14.59 5.52
C THR A 151 -16.24 -13.55 5.72
N ASN A 152 -16.26 -12.49 4.91
CA ASN A 152 -17.15 -11.33 5.03
C ASN A 152 -17.10 -10.62 6.40
N THR A 153 -16.08 -10.88 7.22
CA THR A 153 -15.97 -10.26 8.55
C THR A 153 -15.35 -8.87 8.46
N ILE A 154 -14.52 -8.58 7.47
CA ILE A 154 -13.92 -7.26 7.20
C ILE A 154 -14.80 -6.45 6.23
N SER A 155 -16.10 -6.78 6.14
CA SER A 155 -17.06 -6.21 5.18
C SER A 155 -17.20 -4.67 5.22
N SER A 156 -16.88 -4.02 6.35
CA SER A 156 -16.82 -2.56 6.45
C SER A 156 -15.66 -1.92 5.68
N PHE A 157 -14.64 -2.71 5.31
CA PHE A 157 -13.43 -2.23 4.64
C PHE A 157 -13.35 -2.79 3.22
N ASN A 158 -13.93 -2.07 2.26
CA ASN A 158 -13.92 -2.47 0.85
C ASN A 158 -12.91 -1.65 0.02
N PHE A 159 -11.73 -2.23 -0.19
CA PHE A 159 -10.68 -1.63 -1.03
C PHE A 159 -11.14 -1.30 -2.46
N LYS A 160 -12.03 -2.11 -3.04
CA LYS A 160 -12.55 -1.88 -4.39
C LYS A 160 -13.33 -0.57 -4.48
N ASN A 161 -14.09 -0.24 -3.43
CA ASN A 161 -14.87 0.99 -3.34
C ASN A 161 -14.01 2.21 -2.95
N MET A 162 -12.88 1.99 -2.26
CA MET A 162 -11.89 3.05 -1.99
C MET A 162 -11.17 3.56 -3.25
N ASN A 163 -11.37 2.90 -4.39
CA ASN A 163 -10.85 3.35 -5.69
C ASN A 163 -11.66 4.45 -6.35
N ARG A 164 -12.88 4.72 -5.87
CA ARG A 164 -13.72 5.79 -6.42
C ARG A 164 -13.20 7.13 -5.89
N LEU A 165 -12.57 7.86 -6.80
CA LEU A 165 -11.96 9.16 -6.62
C LEU A 165 -12.96 10.23 -6.12
N LEU A 166 -12.74 10.75 -4.92
CA LEU A 166 -13.08 12.15 -4.63
C LEU A 166 -11.79 12.97 -4.85
N THR A 167 -11.68 13.60 -6.01
CA THR A 167 -10.53 14.46 -6.41
C THR A 167 -10.49 15.81 -5.69
N LYS A 168 -11.49 16.11 -4.85
CA LYS A 168 -11.58 17.35 -4.07
C LYS A 168 -10.93 17.16 -2.70
N GLN A 169 -9.62 17.44 -2.58
CA GLN A 169 -8.99 17.66 -1.28
C GLN A 169 -8.80 19.17 -1.05
N ARG A 170 -9.20 19.66 0.12
CA ARG A 170 -8.86 21.03 0.58
C ARG A 170 -7.36 21.07 0.89
N GLU A 171 -6.69 22.15 0.47
CA GLU A 171 -5.23 22.34 0.55
C GLU A 171 -4.64 22.18 1.95
N SER A 172 -5.46 22.25 3.02
CA SER A 172 -5.04 22.20 4.42
C SER A 172 -5.04 20.80 5.07
N PHE A 173 -5.58 19.76 4.42
CA PHE A 173 -5.56 18.38 4.95
C PHE A 173 -4.27 17.66 4.53
N TYR A 174 -3.15 18.14 5.07
CA TYR A 174 -1.83 17.59 4.79
C TYR A 174 -1.68 16.18 5.37
N PHE A 175 -1.38 15.21 4.51
CA PHE A 175 -0.83 13.90 4.88
C PHE A 175 0.35 14.02 5.86
N HIS A 176 1.06 15.14 5.82
CA HIS A 176 2.17 15.45 6.71
C HIS A 176 1.78 15.67 8.17
N LYS A 177 0.66 16.32 8.51
CA LYS A 177 0.44 16.72 9.91
C LYS A 177 0.07 15.52 10.80
N ASN A 178 -0.67 14.56 10.27
CA ASN A 178 -1.06 13.36 11.02
C ASN A 178 -0.01 12.25 10.94
N ASN A 179 0.68 12.07 9.80
CA ASN A 179 1.60 10.93 9.63
C ASN A 179 3.06 11.22 10.02
N ARG A 180 3.46 12.50 10.20
CA ARG A 180 4.86 12.86 10.53
C ARG A 180 5.24 12.58 11.98
N PHE A 181 4.27 12.55 12.89
CA PHE A 181 4.50 12.14 14.28
C PHE A 181 4.39 10.61 14.46
N ASP A 182 3.67 9.95 13.55
CA ASP A 182 3.31 8.53 13.63
C ASP A 182 4.15 7.62 12.71
N SER A 183 5.13 8.15 11.97
CA SER A 183 5.99 7.39 11.05
C SER A 183 7.03 6.49 11.71
N ARG A 184 6.85 6.15 13.00
CA ARG A 184 7.62 5.08 13.65
C ARG A 184 7.01 3.75 13.20
N PHE A 185 7.47 3.27 12.05
CA PHE A 185 7.17 1.92 11.61
C PHE A 185 7.87 0.96 12.57
N ASP A 186 7.11 0.37 13.46
CA ASP A 186 7.63 -0.70 14.29
C ASP A 186 7.85 -1.93 13.41
N LEU A 187 9.04 -2.53 13.55
CA LEU A 187 9.27 -3.87 13.03
C LEU A 187 8.23 -4.80 13.66
N PRO A 188 7.67 -5.77 12.91
CA PRO A 188 6.78 -6.75 13.51
C PRO A 188 7.51 -7.40 14.69
N ALA A 189 6.81 -7.51 15.83
CA ALA A 189 7.37 -8.15 17.01
C ALA A 189 7.88 -9.55 16.62
N ALA A 190 9.14 -9.83 17.00
CA ALA A 190 9.83 -11.10 16.70
C ALA A 190 8.94 -12.31 17.01
#